data_AF-A0AA96GP42-F1
#
_entry.id   AF-A0AA96GP42-F1
#
_cell.length_a   1.000
_cell.length_b   1.000
_cell.length_c   1.000
_cell.angle_alpha   90.00
_cell.angle_beta   90.00
_cell.angle_gamma   90.00
#
_symmetry.space_group_name_H-M   'P 1'
#
loop_
_entity.id
_entity.type
_entity.pdbx_description
1 polymer ?
#
loop_
_entity_poly.entity_id
_entity_poly.type
_entity_poly.pdbx_seq_one_letter_code
_entity_poly.pdbx_strand_id
1 'polypeptide(L)'
;MPPFTWPTERSRIIAAFEKRHAAPEAGALLGWAVSAVDALYYLADIHASYDSSRSVLGTHNPDVIDVPHARWAAGTSMTALDLCAAALGRAICKHSKERELDLGSFEVDRLKEQALFRKLPKEAVQWLEGVLDDPGLTKLKDARHPLTHRRLSRHFSMSIGSSCLDERLKLQVGANRVRVADLVVEVRDLATTHVSALIQILPNL
;
A
#
# COMPACT_ATOMS: atom_id res chain seq x y z
N MET A 1 0.79 -0.19 -20.83
CA MET A 1 1.69 -0.53 -19.73
C MET A 1 1.93 -2.02 -19.70
N PRO A 2 3.18 -2.50 -19.61
CA PRO A 2 3.44 -3.89 -19.29
C PRO A 2 2.96 -4.19 -17.84
N PRO A 3 2.33 -5.35 -17.59
CA PRO A 3 1.92 -5.73 -16.23
C PRO A 3 3.15 -5.96 -15.35
N PHE A 4 3.01 -5.67 -14.04
CA PHE A 4 4.02 -6.08 -13.07
C PHE A 4 4.19 -7.60 -13.12
N THR A 5 5.43 -8.05 -13.31
CA THR A 5 5.75 -9.47 -13.41
C THR A 5 6.09 -9.99 -12.03
N TRP A 6 5.15 -10.74 -11.45
CA TRP A 6 5.36 -11.41 -10.18
C TRP A 6 6.42 -12.51 -10.32
N PRO A 7 7.29 -12.69 -9.32
CA PRO A 7 8.34 -13.72 -9.36
C PRO A 7 7.79 -15.14 -9.33
N THR A 8 6.53 -15.33 -8.89
CA THR A 8 5.89 -16.64 -8.79
C THR A 8 4.44 -16.59 -9.27
N GLU A 9 3.91 -17.73 -9.71
CA GLU A 9 2.50 -17.90 -10.09
C GLU A 9 1.59 -17.76 -8.86
N ARG A 10 1.31 -16.51 -8.49
CA ARG A 10 0.54 -16.08 -7.31
C ARG A 10 -0.77 -16.83 -7.11
N SER A 11 -1.54 -17.03 -8.18
CA SER A 11 -2.85 -17.67 -8.13
C SER A 11 -2.74 -19.12 -7.64
N ARG A 12 -1.66 -19.82 -8.04
CA ARG A 12 -1.38 -21.18 -7.60
C ARG A 12 -1.00 -21.23 -6.11
N ILE A 13 -0.18 -20.28 -5.65
CA ILE A 13 0.20 -20.19 -4.22
C ILE A 13 -1.02 -19.88 -3.36
N ILE A 14 -1.81 -18.89 -3.75
CA ILE A 14 -3.01 -18.48 -3.01
C ILE A 14 -4.02 -19.62 -2.95
N ALA A 15 -4.30 -20.29 -4.08
CA ALA A 15 -5.21 -21.44 -4.10
C ALA A 15 -4.70 -22.61 -3.23
N ALA A 16 -3.39 -22.83 -3.18
CA ALA A 16 -2.81 -23.84 -2.29
C ALA A 16 -2.98 -23.47 -0.81
N PHE A 17 -2.81 -22.19 -0.46
CA PHE A 17 -3.03 -21.66 0.88
C PHE A 17 -4.51 -21.76 1.31
N GLU A 18 -5.44 -21.33 0.46
CA GLU A 18 -6.90 -21.46 0.68
C GLU A 18 -7.28 -22.90 1.00
N LYS A 19 -6.79 -23.85 0.19
CA LYS A 19 -7.06 -25.27 0.36
C LYS A 19 -6.47 -25.82 1.66
N ARG A 20 -5.26 -25.42 2.03
CA ARG A 20 -4.58 -25.89 3.25
C ARG A 20 -5.30 -25.46 4.52
N HIS A 21 -5.79 -24.22 4.56
CA HIS A 21 -6.45 -23.67 5.75
C HIS A 21 -7.98 -23.81 5.74
N ALA A 22 -8.55 -24.35 4.65
CA ALA A 22 -9.99 -24.40 4.38
C ALA A 22 -10.67 -23.02 4.57
N ALA A 23 -10.05 -21.98 4.01
CA ALA A 23 -10.43 -20.58 4.23
C ALA A 23 -10.45 -19.81 2.88
N PRO A 24 -11.50 -19.98 2.05
CA PRO A 24 -11.59 -19.31 0.75
C PRO A 24 -11.61 -17.79 0.85
N GLU A 25 -12.18 -17.23 1.92
CA GLU A 25 -12.18 -15.79 2.16
C GLU A 25 -10.77 -15.25 2.39
N ALA A 26 -9.89 -16.03 3.02
CA ALA A 26 -8.50 -15.62 3.25
C ALA A 26 -7.72 -15.49 1.94
N GLY A 27 -7.92 -16.40 0.99
CA GLY A 27 -7.25 -16.27 -0.30
C GLY A 27 -7.90 -15.23 -1.23
N ALA A 28 -9.20 -14.98 -1.12
CA ALA A 28 -9.81 -13.81 -1.74
C ALA A 28 -9.12 -12.51 -1.26
N LEU A 29 -8.89 -12.35 0.04
CA LEU A 29 -8.16 -11.20 0.60
C LEU A 29 -6.73 -11.11 0.04
N LEU A 30 -6.00 -12.22 -0.05
CA LEU A 30 -4.66 -12.25 -0.68
C LEU A 30 -4.69 -11.89 -2.17
N GLY A 31 -5.68 -12.39 -2.91
CA GLY A 31 -5.87 -12.06 -4.32
C GLY A 31 -6.13 -10.56 -4.53
N TRP A 32 -6.88 -9.95 -3.62
CA TRP A 32 -7.11 -8.50 -3.62
C TRP A 32 -5.87 -7.70 -3.21
N ALA A 33 -5.10 -8.15 -2.21
CA ALA A 33 -3.84 -7.52 -1.82
C ALA A 33 -2.86 -7.46 -3.00
N VAL A 34 -2.78 -8.56 -3.74
CA VAL A 34 -1.92 -8.67 -4.91
C VAL A 34 -2.44 -7.83 -6.09
N SER A 35 -3.76 -7.78 -6.30
CA SER A 35 -4.37 -6.88 -7.30
C SER A 35 -4.16 -5.40 -6.95
N ALA A 36 -4.13 -5.06 -5.66
CA ALA A 36 -3.82 -3.71 -5.19
C ALA A 36 -2.38 -3.30 -5.56
N VAL A 37 -1.41 -4.22 -5.46
CA VAL A 37 -0.05 -3.97 -5.96
C VAL A 37 -0.02 -3.75 -7.47
N ASP A 38 -0.72 -4.56 -8.26
CA ASP A 38 -0.83 -4.32 -9.71
C ASP A 38 -1.40 -2.92 -10.02
N ALA A 39 -2.42 -2.51 -9.26
CA ALA A 39 -3.02 -1.18 -9.39
C ALA A 39 -2.03 -0.05 -9.03
N LEU A 40 -1.12 -0.26 -8.08
CA LEU A 40 -0.06 0.70 -7.76
C LEU A 40 0.95 0.85 -8.91
N TYR A 41 1.31 -0.24 -9.58
CA TYR A 41 2.14 -0.17 -10.79
C TYR A 41 1.43 0.57 -11.92
N TYR A 42 0.16 0.25 -12.17
CA TYR A 42 -0.66 0.96 -13.14
C TYR A 42 -0.71 2.47 -12.85
N LEU A 43 -0.94 2.85 -11.59
CA LEU A 43 -0.96 4.25 -11.16
C LEU A 43 0.40 4.93 -11.33
N ALA A 44 1.50 4.26 -10.97
CA ALA A 44 2.85 4.78 -11.13
C ALA A 44 3.17 5.04 -12.62
N ASP A 45 2.79 4.13 -13.50
CA ASP A 45 3.02 4.29 -14.94
C ASP A 45 2.16 5.42 -15.52
N ILE A 46 0.89 5.57 -15.10
CA ILE A 46 0.05 6.70 -15.52
C ILE A 46 0.68 8.00 -15.05
N HIS A 47 1.15 8.04 -13.79
CA HIS A 47 1.80 9.22 -13.24
C HIS A 47 3.07 9.56 -14.02
N ALA A 48 3.91 8.59 -14.36
CA ALA A 48 5.10 8.81 -15.18
C ALA A 48 4.78 9.27 -16.62
N SER A 49 3.72 8.71 -17.22
CA SER A 49 3.21 9.17 -18.53
C SER A 49 2.69 10.61 -18.45
N TYR A 50 2.08 11.00 -17.34
CA TYR A 50 1.65 12.36 -17.09
C TYR A 50 2.84 13.30 -16.87
N ASP A 51 3.85 12.88 -16.11
CA ASP A 51 5.07 13.66 -15.86
C ASP A 51 5.84 13.98 -17.14
N SER A 52 5.90 13.01 -18.07
CA SER A 52 6.58 13.15 -19.35
C SER A 52 5.80 14.01 -20.35
N SER A 53 4.48 13.85 -20.43
CA SER A 53 3.64 14.60 -21.37
C SER A 53 3.29 16.00 -20.87
N ARG A 54 3.12 16.17 -19.55
CA ARG A 54 2.49 17.32 -18.89
C ARG A 54 1.21 17.82 -19.58
N SER A 55 0.57 16.97 -20.37
CA SER A 55 -0.62 17.32 -21.13
C SER A 55 -1.77 17.35 -20.14
N VAL A 56 -2.18 18.55 -19.73
CA VAL A 56 -3.37 18.71 -18.91
C VAL A 56 -4.59 18.65 -19.83
N LEU A 57 -5.58 17.84 -19.47
CA LEU A 57 -6.87 17.87 -20.16
C LEU A 57 -7.57 19.19 -19.77
N GLY A 58 -7.67 20.12 -20.73
CA GLY A 58 -8.35 21.40 -20.55
C GLY A 58 -7.51 22.46 -19.83
N THR A 59 -8.17 23.31 -19.04
CA THR A 59 -7.58 24.50 -18.40
C THR A 59 -7.21 24.30 -16.93
N HIS A 60 -7.15 23.05 -16.45
CA HIS A 60 -6.86 22.78 -15.05
C HIS A 60 -5.37 22.97 -14.73
N ASN A 61 -5.07 23.31 -13.48
CA ASN A 61 -3.68 23.31 -13.00
C ASN A 61 -3.17 21.85 -12.96
N PRO A 62 -1.97 21.56 -13.48
CA PRO A 62 -1.38 20.21 -13.46
C PRO A 62 -1.31 19.57 -12.06
N ASP A 63 -1.14 20.38 -11.02
CA ASP A 63 -1.07 19.93 -9.61
C ASP A 63 -2.40 19.37 -9.08
N VAL A 64 -3.51 19.55 -9.81
CA VAL A 64 -4.80 18.95 -9.46
C VAL A 64 -4.76 17.41 -9.55
N ILE A 65 -3.90 16.85 -10.40
CA ILE A 65 -3.76 15.40 -10.60
C ILE A 65 -2.89 14.76 -9.50
N ASP A 66 -1.95 15.54 -8.94
CA ASP A 66 -0.99 15.07 -7.94
C ASP A 66 -1.67 14.61 -6.64
N VAL A 67 -2.67 15.36 -6.14
CA VAL A 67 -3.34 15.01 -4.88
C VAL A 67 -4.13 13.69 -4.98
N PRO A 68 -5.00 13.48 -6.00
CA PRO A 68 -5.66 12.20 -6.23
C PRO A 68 -4.68 11.04 -6.40
N HIS A 69 -3.58 11.21 -7.14
CA HIS A 69 -2.58 10.16 -7.33
C HIS A 69 -1.91 9.78 -6.01
N ALA A 70 -1.44 10.77 -5.24
CA ALA A 70 -0.86 10.52 -3.92
C ALA A 70 -1.86 9.83 -2.99
N ARG A 71 -3.12 10.29 -2.96
CA ARG A 71 -4.17 9.72 -2.11
C ARG A 71 -4.47 8.28 -2.51
N TRP A 72 -4.60 8.01 -3.80
CA TRP A 72 -4.90 6.67 -4.28
C TRP A 72 -3.73 5.72 -4.03
N ALA A 73 -2.49 6.14 -4.31
CA ALA A 73 -1.30 5.35 -4.04
C ALA A 73 -1.15 5.00 -2.54
N ALA A 74 -1.24 6.00 -1.66
CA ALA A 74 -1.12 5.77 -0.22
C ALA A 74 -2.29 4.92 0.34
N GLY A 75 -3.51 5.15 -0.14
CA GLY A 75 -4.68 4.35 0.24
C GLY A 75 -4.52 2.89 -0.17
N THR A 76 -4.21 2.64 -1.45
CA THR A 76 -4.09 1.30 -2.02
C THR A 76 -2.91 0.53 -1.43
N SER A 77 -1.79 1.20 -1.17
CA SER A 77 -0.63 0.59 -0.49
C SER A 77 -1.02 0.09 0.90
N MET A 78 -1.67 0.93 1.73
CA MET A 78 -2.13 0.51 3.05
C MET A 78 -3.17 -0.63 2.97
N THR A 79 -4.13 -0.53 2.05
CA THR A 79 -5.12 -1.58 1.83
C THR A 79 -4.48 -2.91 1.47
N ALA A 80 -3.43 -2.92 0.64
CA ALA A 80 -2.73 -4.16 0.30
C ALA A 80 -2.15 -4.86 1.55
N LEU A 81 -1.52 -4.09 2.44
CA LEU A 81 -0.95 -4.61 3.67
C LEU A 81 -2.02 -5.06 4.68
N ASP A 82 -3.09 -4.28 4.84
CA ASP A 82 -4.22 -4.63 5.73
C ASP A 82 -4.91 -5.92 5.27
N LEU A 83 -5.10 -6.11 3.97
CA LEU A 83 -5.67 -7.34 3.41
C LEU A 83 -4.78 -8.57 3.66
N CYS A 84 -3.46 -8.40 3.61
CA CYS A 84 -2.51 -9.44 4.00
C CYS A 84 -2.66 -9.83 5.48
N ALA A 85 -2.75 -8.85 6.38
CA ALA A 85 -2.98 -9.09 7.80
C ALA A 85 -4.36 -9.75 8.06
N ALA A 86 -5.40 -9.30 7.36
CA ALA A 86 -6.74 -9.89 7.40
C ALA A 86 -6.73 -11.37 7.00
N ALA A 87 -6.00 -11.71 5.93
CA ALA A 87 -5.89 -13.09 5.45
C ALA A 87 -5.26 -14.01 6.49
N LEU A 88 -4.18 -13.57 7.16
CA LEU A 88 -3.57 -14.30 8.28
C LEU A 88 -4.56 -14.47 9.44
N GLY A 89 -5.28 -13.40 9.77
CA GLY A 89 -6.35 -13.40 10.77
C GLY A 89 -7.41 -14.46 10.50
N ARG A 90 -7.91 -14.52 9.26
CA ARG A 90 -8.94 -15.47 8.82
C ARG A 90 -8.43 -16.90 8.81
N ALA A 91 -7.31 -17.16 8.12
CA ALA A 91 -6.82 -18.51 7.89
C ALA A 91 -6.24 -19.18 9.15
N ILE A 92 -5.46 -18.43 9.93
CA ILE A 92 -4.64 -18.97 11.02
C ILE A 92 -5.27 -18.67 12.38
N CYS A 93 -5.62 -17.42 12.64
CA CYS A 93 -6.21 -17.03 13.92
C CYS A 93 -7.68 -17.44 14.06
N LYS A 94 -8.31 -17.93 12.97
CA LYS A 94 -9.73 -18.27 12.86
C LYS A 94 -10.63 -17.09 13.25
N HIS A 95 -10.21 -15.88 12.90
CA HIS A 95 -10.98 -14.67 13.14
C HIS A 95 -12.19 -14.63 12.20
N SER A 96 -13.39 -14.54 12.77
CA SER A 96 -14.65 -14.59 12.02
C SER A 96 -15.60 -13.44 12.33
N LYS A 97 -15.10 -12.34 12.90
CA LYS A 97 -15.94 -11.21 13.31
C LYS A 97 -16.36 -10.36 12.09
N GLU A 98 -17.30 -9.45 12.34
CA GLU A 98 -17.82 -8.52 11.34
C GLU A 98 -16.74 -7.59 10.76
N ARG A 99 -15.78 -7.17 11.58
CA ARG A 99 -14.62 -6.38 11.14
C ARG A 99 -13.42 -7.27 10.96
N GLU A 100 -12.80 -7.20 9.78
CA GLU A 100 -11.53 -7.85 9.51
C GLU A 100 -10.41 -7.33 10.43
N LEU A 101 -9.38 -8.15 10.62
CA LEU A 101 -8.13 -7.67 11.21
C LEU A 101 -7.37 -6.87 10.16
N ASP A 102 -6.66 -5.84 10.61
CA ASP A 102 -5.76 -5.01 9.81
C ASP A 102 -4.35 -5.02 10.45
N LEU A 103 -3.38 -4.30 9.88
CA LEU A 103 -2.05 -4.22 10.51
C LEU A 103 -2.11 -3.65 11.93
N GLY A 104 -2.99 -2.67 12.15
CA GLY A 104 -3.19 -2.04 13.46
C GLY A 104 -3.75 -2.98 14.53
N SER A 105 -4.34 -4.11 14.11
CA SER A 105 -4.82 -5.19 14.97
C SER A 105 -3.69 -6.10 15.47
N PHE A 106 -2.47 -5.83 15.03
CA PHE A 106 -1.25 -6.53 15.41
C PHE A 106 -0.21 -5.54 16.01
N GLU A 107 -0.62 -4.39 16.53
CA GLU A 107 0.30 -3.48 17.23
C GLU A 107 0.43 -3.91 18.72
N VAL A 108 1.68 -4.03 19.21
CA VAL A 108 2.05 -4.70 20.47
C VAL A 108 1.38 -4.10 21.73
N ASP A 109 1.01 -2.81 21.67
CA ASP A 109 0.39 -2.07 22.79
C ASP A 109 -1.07 -2.46 23.08
N ARG A 110 -1.68 -3.34 22.26
CA ARG A 110 -3.05 -3.80 22.47
C ARG A 110 -3.07 -5.18 23.15
N LEU A 111 -3.26 -5.18 24.47
CA LEU A 111 -3.29 -6.38 25.33
C LEU A 111 -4.20 -7.53 24.81
N LYS A 112 -5.30 -7.23 24.12
CA LYS A 112 -6.23 -8.24 23.55
C LYS A 112 -5.69 -8.90 22.28
N GLU A 113 -4.75 -8.26 21.59
CA GLU A 113 -4.23 -8.66 20.29
C GLU A 113 -2.93 -9.47 20.42
N GLN A 114 -2.24 -9.40 21.56
CA GLN A 114 -1.14 -10.32 21.90
C GLN A 114 -1.55 -11.81 21.86
N ALA A 115 -2.83 -12.11 22.15
CA ALA A 115 -3.34 -13.47 22.04
C ALA A 115 -3.45 -13.96 20.59
N LEU A 116 -3.61 -13.05 19.62
CA LEU A 116 -3.64 -13.38 18.19
C LEU A 116 -2.21 -13.65 17.69
N PHE A 117 -1.24 -12.83 18.08
CA PHE A 117 0.17 -13.06 17.77
C PHE A 117 0.65 -14.46 18.16
N ARG A 118 0.27 -14.92 19.35
CA ARG A 118 0.67 -16.24 19.85
C ARG A 118 0.14 -17.41 19.03
N LYS A 119 -0.88 -17.20 18.19
CA LYS A 119 -1.43 -18.23 17.30
C LYS A 119 -0.73 -18.28 15.95
N LEU A 120 0.01 -17.24 15.58
CA LEU A 120 0.67 -17.16 14.29
C LEU A 120 1.94 -18.03 14.27
N PRO A 121 2.21 -18.75 13.16
CA PRO A 121 3.51 -19.35 12.91
C PRO A 121 4.62 -18.31 12.98
N LYS A 122 5.83 -18.76 13.28
CA LYS A 122 7.01 -17.90 13.46
C LYS A 122 7.25 -17.01 12.24
N GLU A 123 7.10 -17.57 11.04
CA GLU A 123 7.32 -16.88 9.77
C GLU A 123 6.29 -15.75 9.56
N ALA A 124 5.03 -15.95 9.96
CA ALA A 124 4.00 -14.92 9.90
C ALA A 124 4.23 -13.80 10.92
N VAL A 125 4.72 -14.15 12.12
CA VAL A 125 5.12 -13.16 13.13
C VAL A 125 6.29 -12.32 12.61
N GLN A 126 7.33 -12.96 12.08
CA GLN A 126 8.49 -12.27 11.51
C GLN A 126 8.10 -11.34 10.35
N TRP A 127 7.16 -11.77 9.51
CA TRP A 127 6.63 -10.90 8.46
C TRP A 127 5.89 -9.69 9.03
N LEU A 128 4.99 -9.88 10.00
CA LEU A 128 4.27 -8.78 10.65
C LEU A 128 5.21 -7.79 11.32
N GLU A 129 6.17 -8.28 12.11
CA GLU A 129 7.20 -7.45 12.75
C GLU A 129 7.99 -6.68 11.68
N GLY A 130 8.41 -7.35 10.60
CA GLY A 130 9.09 -6.71 9.48
C GLY A 130 8.29 -5.60 8.79
N VAL A 131 6.96 -5.74 8.69
CA VAL A 131 6.10 -4.68 8.14
C VAL A 131 5.94 -3.53 9.14
N LEU A 132 5.71 -3.85 10.41
CA LEU A 132 5.46 -2.86 11.47
C LEU A 132 6.71 -2.03 11.80
N ASP A 133 7.88 -2.64 11.73
CA ASP A 133 9.17 -1.98 11.98
C ASP A 133 9.71 -1.24 10.74
N ASP A 134 9.06 -1.36 9.58
CA ASP A 134 9.48 -0.65 8.36
C ASP A 134 9.25 0.86 8.50
N PRO A 135 10.30 1.71 8.43
CA PRO A 135 10.14 3.16 8.48
C PRO A 135 9.22 3.73 7.38
N GLY A 136 9.18 3.04 6.23
CA GLY A 136 8.28 3.33 5.13
C GLY A 136 6.80 3.22 5.50
N LEU A 137 6.42 2.31 6.41
CA LEU A 137 5.04 2.21 6.90
C LEU A 137 4.64 3.46 7.69
N THR A 138 5.54 4.00 8.52
CA THR A 138 5.29 5.25 9.25
C THR A 138 5.11 6.42 8.28
N LYS A 139 6.00 6.54 7.28
CA LYS A 139 5.89 7.55 6.22
C LYS A 139 4.57 7.41 5.44
N LEU A 140 4.16 6.18 5.14
CA LEU A 140 2.88 5.88 4.49
C LEU A 140 1.69 6.35 5.33
N LYS A 141 1.67 6.03 6.64
CA LYS A 141 0.63 6.48 7.58
C LYS A 141 0.56 8.02 7.62
N ASP A 142 1.71 8.67 7.72
CA ASP A 142 1.84 10.13 7.75
C ASP A 142 1.38 10.80 6.46
N ALA A 143 1.59 10.16 5.30
CA ALA A 143 1.11 10.66 4.02
C ALA A 143 -0.41 10.45 3.87
N ARG A 144 -0.90 9.25 4.19
CA ARG A 144 -2.31 8.86 4.04
C ARG A 144 -3.24 9.70 4.90
N HIS A 145 -2.87 9.98 6.15
CA HIS A 145 -3.77 10.59 7.12
C HIS A 145 -4.24 12.01 6.69
N PRO A 146 -3.34 12.94 6.29
CA PRO A 146 -3.75 14.22 5.72
C PRO A 146 -4.50 14.10 4.40
N LEU A 147 -4.13 13.15 3.53
CA LEU A 147 -4.80 12.93 2.23
C LEU A 147 -6.24 12.41 2.36
N THR A 148 -6.59 11.81 3.49
CA THR A 148 -7.89 11.15 3.70
C THR A 148 -8.78 11.90 4.68
N HIS A 149 -8.21 12.49 5.73
CA HIS A 149 -8.98 12.96 6.90
C HIS A 149 -8.82 14.44 7.22
N ARG A 150 -7.87 15.17 6.60
CA ARG A 150 -7.57 16.57 6.96
C ARG A 150 -7.46 17.48 5.75
N ARG A 151 -7.55 18.80 5.98
CA ARG A 151 -7.10 19.80 5.01
C ARG A 151 -5.56 19.73 4.89
N LEU A 152 -5.08 19.47 3.69
CA LEU A 152 -3.66 19.45 3.35
C LEU A 152 -3.14 20.85 3.07
N SER A 153 -2.03 21.23 3.71
CA SER A 153 -1.22 22.36 3.28
C SER A 153 -0.53 21.99 1.97
N ARG A 154 -0.85 22.72 0.90
CA ARG A 154 -0.30 22.54 -0.45
C ARG A 154 0.60 23.72 -0.76
N HIS A 155 1.77 23.45 -1.34
CA HIS A 155 2.61 24.52 -1.85
C HIS A 155 2.63 24.47 -3.38
N PHE A 156 2.02 25.49 -3.98
CA PHE A 156 2.04 25.68 -5.43
C PHE A 156 3.20 26.61 -5.76
N SER A 157 4.01 26.21 -6.74
CA SER A 157 4.99 27.08 -7.37
C SER A 157 4.38 27.59 -8.66
N MET A 158 4.29 28.92 -8.84
CA MET A 158 3.84 29.53 -10.10
C MET A 158 4.99 30.37 -10.67
N SER A 159 5.50 29.98 -11.82
CA SER A 159 6.53 30.72 -12.54
C SER A 159 5.86 31.67 -13.54
N ILE A 160 5.71 32.95 -13.19
CA ILE A 160 5.19 33.95 -14.14
C ILE A 160 6.33 34.37 -15.08
N GLY A 161 6.20 34.07 -16.37
CA GLY A 161 7.15 34.50 -17.41
C GLY A 161 8.41 33.64 -17.55
N SER A 162 8.47 32.47 -16.91
CA SER A 162 9.58 31.52 -17.06
C SER A 162 9.31 30.53 -18.20
N SER A 163 10.32 30.24 -19.02
CA SER A 163 10.30 29.10 -19.94
C SER A 163 10.51 27.76 -19.23
N CYS A 164 10.82 27.78 -17.94
CA CYS A 164 10.99 26.59 -17.12
C CYS A 164 9.62 26.10 -16.65
N LEU A 165 9.37 24.82 -16.86
CA LEU A 165 8.17 24.13 -16.41
C LEU A 165 8.06 24.19 -14.87
N ASP A 166 6.89 24.56 -14.34
CA ASP A 166 6.65 24.67 -12.88
C ASP A 166 7.05 23.38 -12.14
N GLU A 167 7.61 23.54 -10.93
CA GLU A 167 7.87 22.42 -10.03
C GLU A 167 6.54 21.75 -9.64
N ARG A 168 6.48 20.41 -9.76
CA ARG A 168 5.32 19.61 -9.35
C ARG A 168 5.04 19.71 -7.86
N LEU A 169 3.80 19.42 -7.48
CA LEU A 169 3.33 19.53 -6.10
C LEU A 169 4.22 18.73 -5.14
N LYS A 170 4.64 19.42 -4.07
CA LYS A 170 5.28 18.81 -2.89
C LYS A 170 4.26 18.74 -1.75
N LEU A 171 4.08 17.55 -1.19
CA LEU A 171 3.21 17.32 -0.04
C LEU A 171 4.03 17.36 1.25
N GLN A 172 3.45 17.93 2.31
CA GLN A 172 3.99 17.81 3.66
C GLN A 172 3.64 16.42 4.21
N VAL A 173 4.66 15.60 4.45
CA VAL A 173 4.57 14.25 5.03
C VAL A 173 5.44 14.22 6.28
N GLY A 174 4.82 14.18 7.45
CA GLY A 174 5.51 14.39 8.72
C GLY A 174 6.25 15.74 8.73
N ALA A 175 7.54 15.71 9.04
CA ALA A 175 8.41 16.90 9.02
C ALA A 175 8.93 17.27 7.61
N ASN A 176 8.77 16.39 6.62
CA ASN A 176 9.43 16.50 5.33
C ASN A 176 8.48 16.96 4.21
N ARG A 177 9.06 17.54 3.17
CA ARG A 177 8.36 17.82 1.91
C ARG A 177 8.76 16.77 0.88
N VAL A 178 7.77 16.05 0.35
CA VAL A 178 7.97 14.94 -0.58
C VAL A 178 7.29 15.26 -1.90
N ARG A 179 7.98 15.06 -3.03
CA ARG A 179 7.34 15.19 -4.35
C ARG A 179 6.32 14.05 -4.52
N VAL A 180 5.19 14.33 -5.13
CA VAL A 180 4.16 13.29 -5.33
C VAL A 180 4.69 12.10 -6.12
N ALA A 181 5.49 12.33 -7.16
CA ALA A 181 6.10 11.26 -7.94
C ALA A 181 6.94 10.30 -7.07
N ASP A 182 7.76 10.85 -6.17
CA ASP A 182 8.58 10.04 -5.25
C ASP A 182 7.67 9.26 -4.30
N LEU A 183 6.63 9.90 -3.74
CA LEU A 183 5.69 9.24 -2.83
C LEU A 183 4.97 8.07 -3.51
N VAL A 184 4.49 8.24 -4.75
CA VAL A 184 3.80 7.18 -5.51
C VAL A 184 4.71 5.97 -5.70
N VAL A 185 5.97 6.21 -6.06
CA VAL A 185 6.98 5.15 -6.24
C VAL A 185 7.30 4.46 -4.91
N GLU A 186 7.57 5.22 -3.85
CA GLU A 186 7.93 4.68 -2.54
C GLU A 186 6.82 3.80 -1.95
N VAL A 187 5.55 4.24 -2.00
CA VAL A 187 4.44 3.46 -1.42
C VAL A 187 4.09 2.23 -2.27
N ARG A 188 4.33 2.29 -3.59
CA ARG A 188 4.26 1.11 -4.47
C ARG A 188 5.32 0.09 -4.08
N ASP A 189 6.56 0.53 -3.93
CA ASP A 189 7.69 -0.36 -3.65
C ASP A 189 7.59 -0.98 -2.25
N LEU A 190 7.11 -0.21 -1.27
CA LEU A 190 6.79 -0.72 0.07
C LEU A 190 5.73 -1.85 0.02
N ALA A 191 4.60 -1.60 -0.64
CA ALA A 191 3.55 -2.62 -0.77
C ALA A 191 4.05 -3.85 -1.54
N THR A 192 4.79 -3.63 -2.63
CA THR A 192 5.36 -4.72 -3.44
C THR A 192 6.29 -5.59 -2.61
N THR A 193 7.17 -4.97 -1.83
CA THR A 193 8.13 -5.67 -0.97
C THR A 193 7.42 -6.57 0.03
N HIS A 194 6.50 -6.01 0.81
CA HIS A 194 5.84 -6.73 1.89
C HIS A 194 4.82 -7.75 1.40
N VAL A 195 4.04 -7.44 0.36
CA VAL A 195 3.10 -8.40 -0.24
C VAL A 195 3.86 -9.56 -0.87
N SER A 196 4.95 -9.28 -1.62
CA SER A 196 5.77 -10.35 -2.22
C SER A 196 6.42 -11.23 -1.15
N ALA A 197 6.93 -10.62 -0.08
CA ALA A 197 7.50 -11.36 1.05
C ALA A 197 6.46 -12.29 1.69
N LEU A 198 5.22 -11.84 1.89
CA LEU A 198 4.17 -12.70 2.42
C LEU A 198 3.88 -13.87 1.46
N ILE A 199 3.68 -13.58 0.17
CA ILE A 199 3.42 -14.62 -0.85
C ILE A 199 4.51 -15.69 -0.85
N GLN A 200 5.78 -15.31 -0.66
CA GLN A 200 6.90 -16.23 -0.60
C GLN A 200 6.87 -17.16 0.62
N ILE A 201 6.34 -16.70 1.76
CA ILE A 201 6.27 -17.52 2.99
C ILE A 201 4.97 -18.33 3.11
N LEU A 202 3.91 -18.01 2.35
CA LEU A 202 2.63 -18.76 2.38
C LEU A 202 2.79 -20.29 2.26
N PRO A 203 3.71 -20.84 1.45
CA PRO A 203 3.93 -22.28 1.39
C PRO A 203 4.33 -22.93 2.72
N ASN A 204 4.86 -22.15 3.67
CA ASN A 204 5.33 -22.58 4.98
C ASN A 204 4.34 -22.28 6.13
N LEU A 205 3.27 -21.52 5.88
CA LEU A 205 2.23 -21.20 6.86
C LEU A 205 1.15 -22.28 6.95
#